data_AF-A0A9D7K1Z6-F1
#
_entry.id   AF-A0A9D7K1Z6-F1
#
_cell.length_a   1.000
_cell.length_b   1.000
_cell.length_c   1.000
_cell.angle_alpha   90.00
_cell.angle_beta   90.00
_cell.angle_gamma   90.00
#
_symmetry.space_group_name_H-M   'P 1'
#
loop_
_entity.id
_entity.type
_entity.pdbx_description
1 polymer ?
#
loop_
_entity_poly.entity_id
_entity_poly.type
_entity_poly.pdbx_seq_one_letter_code
_entity_poly.pdbx_strand_id
1 'polypeptide(L)'
;MADVLLSLTMPVDVSQHVEDLLLSRPDIVRGFTAAHVDGHGSVVRLVEAAELVRGHAPRIQIQTVGEEADMREALALIKGTLPQANVFYWLLPVIELGRL
;
A
#
# COMPACT_ATOMS: atom_id res chain seq x y z
N MET A 1 -9.83 -19.79 -0.69
CA MET A 1 -10.26 -18.64 -1.53
C MET A 1 -9.13 -18.37 -2.52
N ALA A 2 -9.33 -17.48 -3.50
CA ALA A 2 -8.25 -17.12 -4.42
C ALA A 2 -7.22 -16.22 -3.72
N ASP A 3 -5.95 -16.35 -4.10
CA ASP A 3 -4.92 -15.39 -3.71
C ASP A 3 -5.12 -14.07 -4.46
N VAL A 4 -4.77 -12.97 -3.80
CA VAL A 4 -4.83 -11.64 -4.37
C VAL A 4 -3.55 -10.87 -4.09
N LEU A 5 -3.19 -10.01 -5.03
CA LEU A 5 -2.15 -9.00 -4.86
C LEU A 5 -2.78 -7.76 -4.25
N LEU A 6 -2.42 -7.46 -3.02
CA LEU A 6 -2.69 -6.16 -2.40
C LEU A 6 -1.60 -5.18 -2.81
N SER A 7 -2.02 -4.06 -3.41
CA SER A 7 -1.16 -2.91 -3.67
C SER A 7 -1.63 -1.71 -2.85
N LEU A 8 -0.72 -1.08 -2.14
CA LEU A 8 -0.92 0.11 -1.34
C LEU A 8 0.00 1.21 -1.86
N THR A 9 -0.52 2.39 -2.18
CA THR A 9 0.26 3.54 -2.61
C THR A 9 -0.02 4.72 -1.69
N MET A 10 1.03 5.28 -1.09
CA MET A 10 0.91 6.26 -0.01
C MET A 10 2.00 7.33 -0.07
N PRO A 11 1.81 8.47 0.63
CA PRO A 11 2.88 9.42 0.91
C PRO A 11 4.11 8.76 1.56
N VAL A 12 5.29 9.35 1.36
CA VAL A 12 6.55 8.83 1.91
C VAL A 12 6.58 8.89 3.44
N ASP A 13 6.01 9.93 4.05
CA ASP A 13 5.93 10.09 5.52
C ASP A 13 5.01 9.07 6.19
N VAL A 14 4.06 8.50 5.43
CA VAL A 14 3.14 7.46 5.90
C VAL A 14 3.76 6.06 5.77
N SER A 15 4.67 5.83 4.83
CA SER A 15 5.07 4.47 4.44
C SER A 15 5.66 3.66 5.59
N GLN A 16 6.53 4.27 6.40
CA GLN A 16 7.17 3.58 7.52
C GLN A 16 6.15 3.06 8.54
N HIS A 17 5.12 3.84 8.86
CA HIS A 17 4.07 3.41 9.78
C HIS A 17 3.25 2.23 9.21
N VAL A 18 3.04 2.19 7.90
CA VAL A 18 2.35 1.09 7.23
C VAL A 18 3.24 -0.16 7.21
N GLU A 19 4.53 -0.01 6.92
CA GLU A 19 5.50 -1.11 6.97
C GLU A 19 5.55 -1.75 8.36
N ASP A 20 5.68 -0.94 9.41
CA ASP A 20 5.69 -1.41 10.80
C ASP A 20 4.40 -2.16 11.16
N LEU A 21 3.25 -1.65 10.71
CA LEU A 21 1.95 -2.27 10.96
C LEU A 21 1.82 -3.63 10.26
N LEU A 22 2.28 -3.74 9.01
CA LEU A 22 2.28 -5.00 8.26
C LEU A 22 3.24 -6.02 8.91
N LEU A 23 4.43 -5.57 9.32
CA LEU A 23 5.41 -6.42 10.02
C LEU A 23 4.92 -6.88 11.40
N SER A 24 4.05 -6.11 12.05
CA SER A 24 3.45 -6.49 13.35
C SER A 24 2.44 -7.64 13.26
N ARG A 25 1.99 -7.98 12.05
CA ARG A 25 0.96 -9.01 11.79
C ARG A 25 1.44 -10.07 10.78
N PRO A 26 2.49 -10.84 11.13
CA PRO A 26 3.03 -11.90 10.26
C PRO A 26 2.06 -13.06 10.02
N ASP A 27 0.99 -13.14 10.82
CA ASP A 27 -0.11 -14.09 10.69
C ASP A 27 -0.96 -13.86 9.43
N ILE A 28 -1.10 -12.60 8.99
CA ILE A 28 -1.89 -12.21 7.79
C ILE A 28 -1.01 -11.73 6.63
N VAL A 29 0.18 -11.17 6.91
CA VAL A 29 1.10 -10.66 5.88
C VAL A 29 2.45 -11.33 6.06
N ARG A 30 2.73 -12.33 5.21
CA ARG A 30 3.98 -13.12 5.29
C ARG A 30 5.21 -12.35 4.81
N GLY A 31 5.02 -11.30 4.05
CA GLY A 31 6.07 -10.46 3.48
C GLY A 31 5.50 -9.53 2.42
N PHE A 32 6.24 -8.47 2.12
CA PHE A 32 5.86 -7.48 1.11
C PHE A 32 7.10 -6.93 0.42
N THR A 33 6.91 -6.31 -0.74
CA THR A 33 7.91 -5.50 -1.42
C THR A 33 7.51 -4.04 -1.36
N ALA A 34 8.50 -3.14 -1.35
CA ALA A 34 8.28 -1.71 -1.38
C ALA A 34 9.11 -1.07 -2.50
N ALA A 35 8.51 -0.12 -3.21
CA ALA A 35 9.16 0.62 -4.29
C ALA A 35 8.79 2.12 -4.24
N HIS A 36 9.74 2.96 -4.66
CA HIS A 36 9.45 4.37 -4.92
C HIS A 36 8.74 4.50 -6.26
N VAL A 37 7.63 5.25 -6.29
CA VAL A 37 6.84 5.51 -7.49
C VAL A 37 6.41 6.97 -7.54
N ASP A 38 6.07 7.46 -8.72
CA ASP A 38 5.51 8.80 -8.88
C ASP A 38 3.98 8.75 -8.99
N GLY A 39 3.31 9.52 -8.12
CA GLY A 39 1.87 9.70 -8.17
C GLY A 39 1.49 10.86 -9.08
N HIS A 40 0.75 10.56 -10.16
CA HIS A 40 0.20 11.55 -11.09
C HIS A 40 -1.33 11.50 -11.05
N GLY A 41 -2.01 12.66 -11.04
CA GLY A 41 -3.47 12.70 -11.13
C GLY A 41 -4.10 14.05 -10.83
N SER A 42 -5.32 14.28 -11.33
CA SER A 42 -6.10 15.52 -11.15
C SER A 42 -6.68 15.69 -9.74
N VAL A 43 -6.68 14.62 -8.93
CA VAL A 43 -7.25 14.58 -7.56
C VAL A 43 -6.14 14.36 -6.50
N VAL A 44 -4.87 14.37 -6.91
CA VAL A 44 -3.77 14.34 -5.94
C VAL A 44 -3.83 15.65 -5.17
N ARG A 45 -4.19 15.60 -3.87
CA ARG A 45 -4.04 16.74 -2.97
C ARG A 45 -2.53 16.94 -2.81
N LEU A 46 -1.98 17.86 -3.59
CA LEU A 46 -0.60 18.32 -3.51
C LEU A 46 -0.54 19.18 -2.23
N VAL A 47 0.12 18.68 -1.19
CA VAL A 47 0.15 19.31 0.14
C VAL A 47 1.41 20.19 0.28
N GLU A 48 2.50 19.82 -0.39
CA GLU A 48 3.78 20.52 -0.31
C GLU A 48 4.02 21.41 -1.54
N ALA A 49 4.63 22.59 -1.32
CA ALA A 49 4.87 23.59 -2.36
C ALA A 49 5.70 23.06 -3.56
N ALA A 50 6.58 22.07 -3.33
CA ALA A 50 7.38 21.42 -4.37
C ALA A 50 6.56 20.47 -5.27
N GLU A 51 5.42 19.96 -4.78
CA GLU A 51 4.53 19.06 -5.52
C GLU A 51 3.65 19.84 -6.52
N LEU A 52 3.26 21.06 -6.15
CA LEU A 52 2.51 22.00 -7.00
C LEU A 52 3.31 22.46 -8.23
N VAL A 53 4.65 22.47 -8.15
CA VAL A 53 5.53 22.91 -9.24
C VAL A 53 5.88 21.77 -10.21
N ARG A 54 5.91 20.50 -9.74
CA ARG A 54 6.33 19.35 -10.55
C ARG A 54 5.21 18.55 -11.21
N GLY A 55 3.97 18.66 -10.74
CA GLY A 55 2.83 17.91 -11.32
C GLY A 55 2.82 16.41 -10.97
N HIS A 56 3.68 15.98 -10.04
CA HIS A 56 3.68 14.66 -9.44
C HIS A 56 4.16 14.73 -7.98
N ALA A 57 3.71 13.77 -7.16
CA ALA A 57 4.11 13.63 -5.77
C ALA A 57 4.89 12.32 -5.59
N PRO A 58 6.06 12.30 -4.93
CA PRO A 58 6.75 11.06 -4.62
C PRO A 58 5.89 10.19 -3.70
N ARG A 59 5.83 8.90 -4.01
CA ARG A 59 5.04 7.91 -3.26
C ARG A 59 5.85 6.66 -3.00
N ILE A 60 5.43 5.92 -1.99
CA ILE A 60 5.85 4.53 -1.80
C ILE A 60 4.68 3.64 -2.20
N GLN A 61 4.98 2.61 -2.99
CA GLN A 61 4.07 1.51 -3.26
C GLN A 61 4.54 0.25 -2.55
N ILE A 62 3.68 -0.29 -1.70
CA ILE A 62 3.88 -1.58 -1.02
C ILE A 62 2.99 -2.63 -1.70
N GLN A 63 3.56 -3.80 -1.97
CA GLN A 63 2.84 -4.91 -2.58
C GLN A 63 3.04 -6.21 -1.80
N THR A 64 1.96 -6.96 -1.62
CA THR A 64 1.99 -8.28 -0.97
C THR A 64 0.94 -9.20 -1.58
N VAL A 65 1.20 -10.50 -1.57
CA VAL A 65 0.29 -11.53 -2.06
C VAL A 65 -0.08 -12.45 -0.91
N GLY A 66 -1.36 -12.77 -0.81
CA GLY A 66 -1.88 -13.75 0.14
C GLY A 66 -3.37 -14.00 -0.08
N GLU A 67 -3.99 -14.71 0.87
CA GLU A 67 -5.41 -14.99 0.80
C GLU A 67 -6.23 -13.70 0.85
N GLU A 68 -7.31 -13.63 0.06
CA GLU A 68 -8.16 -12.42 0.01
C GLU A 68 -8.68 -11.97 1.38
N ALA A 69 -9.01 -12.91 2.27
CA ALA A 69 -9.48 -12.60 3.62
C ALA A 69 -8.40 -11.87 4.44
N ASP A 70 -7.17 -12.38 4.43
CA ASP A 70 -6.04 -11.79 5.13
C ASP A 70 -5.70 -10.39 4.59
N MET A 71 -5.75 -10.21 3.26
CA MET A 71 -5.51 -8.91 2.64
C MET A 71 -6.59 -7.88 3.00
N ARG A 72 -7.85 -8.32 3.13
CA ARG A 72 -8.94 -7.46 3.62
C ARG A 72 -8.81 -7.14 5.09
N GLU A 73 -8.32 -8.07 5.90
CA GLU A 73 -7.99 -7.82 7.31
C GLU A 73 -6.85 -6.79 7.45
N ALA A 74 -5.79 -6.91 6.64
CA ALA A 74 -4.71 -5.94 6.60
C ALA A 74 -5.22 -4.52 6.26
N LEU A 75 -6.12 -4.40 5.27
CA LEU A 75 -6.77 -3.13 4.93
C LEU A 75 -7.60 -2.57 6.09
N ALA A 76 -8.36 -3.42 6.80
CA ALA A 76 -9.15 -3.01 7.96
C ALA A 76 -8.25 -2.52 9.10
N LEU A 77 -7.13 -3.21 9.34
CA LEU A 77 -6.13 -2.83 10.33
C LEU A 77 -5.49 -1.47 10.01
N ILE A 78 -5.05 -1.26 8.77
CA ILE A 78 -4.49 0.03 8.31
C ILE A 78 -5.54 1.14 8.50
N LYS A 79 -6.78 0.91 8.07
CA LYS A 79 -7.86 1.90 8.18
C LYS A 79 -8.20 2.25 9.64
N GLY A 80 -8.16 1.27 10.53
CA GLY A 80 -8.42 1.48 11.97
C GLY A 80 -7.28 2.19 12.69
N THR A 81 -6.04 1.92 12.31
CA THR A 81 -4.84 2.46 12.98
C THR A 81 -4.45 3.82 12.40
N LEU A 82 -4.62 4.02 11.10
CA LEU A 82 -4.18 5.19 10.35
C LEU A 82 -5.35 5.82 9.54
N PRO A 83 -6.43 6.29 10.19
CA PRO A 83 -7.67 6.69 9.51
C PRO A 83 -7.53 7.91 8.57
N GLN A 84 -6.45 8.68 8.72
CA GLN A 84 -6.15 9.86 7.87
C GLN A 84 -4.93 9.62 6.96
N ALA A 85 -4.36 8.42 6.96
CA ALA A 85 -3.29 8.09 6.04
C ALA A 85 -3.89 8.03 4.63
N ASN A 86 -3.40 8.90 3.75
CA ASN A 86 -3.82 9.02 2.36
C ASN A 86 -3.30 7.83 1.54
N VAL A 87 -3.77 6.62 1.86
CA VAL A 87 -3.39 5.35 1.25
C VAL A 87 -4.41 5.00 0.18
N PHE A 88 -3.99 4.99 -1.07
CA PHE A 88 -4.77 4.45 -2.18
C PHE A 88 -4.46 2.96 -2.35
N TYR A 89 -5.45 2.13 -2.61
CA TYR A 89 -5.25 0.69 -2.67
C TYR A 89 -6.08 0.01 -3.75
N TRP A 90 -5.64 -1.18 -4.17
CA TRP A 90 -6.42 -2.10 -4.99
C TRP A 90 -6.01 -3.55 -4.73
N LEU A 91 -6.90 -4.47 -5.11
CA LEU A 91 -6.69 -5.91 -5.08
C LEU A 91 -6.81 -6.46 -6.51
N LEU A 92 -5.84 -7.29 -6.92
CA LEU A 92 -5.89 -8.01 -8.19
C LEU A 92 -5.86 -9.52 -7.95
N PRO A 93 -6.61 -10.33 -8.72
CA PRO A 93 -6.53 -11.79 -8.60
C PRO A 93 -5.15 -12.30 -9.03
N VAL A 94 -4.60 -13.25 -8.26
CA VAL A 94 -3.33 -13.92 -8.57
C VAL A 94 -3.63 -15.32 -9.08
N ILE A 95 -3.09 -15.64 -10.26
CA ILE A 95 -3.27 -16.94 -10.91
C ILE A 95 -2.29 -17.98 -10.34
N GLU A 96 -1.06 -17.55 -10.05
CA GLU A 96 0.01 -18.41 -9.54
C GLU A 96 0.96 -17.63 -8.63
N LEU A 97 1.37 -18.24 -7.53
CA LEU A 97 2.38 -17.74 -6.59
C LEU A 97 3.37 -18.87 -6.26
N GLY A 98 4.67 -18.62 -6.40
CA GLY A 98 5.69 -19.63 -6.19
C GLY A 98 7.08 -19.05 -5.95
N ARG A 99 8.05 -19.93 -5.78
CA ARG A 99 9.48 -19.64 -5.75
C ARG A 99 10.17 -20.58 -6.74
N LEU A 100 11.17 -20.08 -7.45
CA LEU A 100 12.02 -20.86 -8.35
C LEU A 100 13.32 -21.25 -7.65
#